data_AF-A0A2M9LJG9-F1
#
_entry.id   AF-A0A2M9LJG9-F1
#
_cell.length_a   1.000
_cell.length_b   1.000
_cell.length_c   1.000
_cell.angle_alpha   90.00
_cell.angle_beta   90.00
_cell.angle_gamma   90.00
#
_symmetry.space_group_name_H-M   'P 1'
#
loop_
_entity.id
_entity.type
_entity.pdbx_description
1 polymer ?
#
loop_
_entity_poly.entity_id
_entity_poly.type
_entity_poly.pdbx_seq_one_letter_code
_entity_poly.pdbx_strand_id
1 'polypeptide(L)'
;MSLDWMTAAVCAGVDPELWFPETGDSRPARICQGCPVRQQCEEYAADLEGDCGLPYRHGVWGGLSAKERAQEREQVRSLKDDRDATVVRLAERGLGPKEIAEHLGVTTRTVHRVKQRAA
;
A
#
# COMPACT_ATOMS: atom_id res chain seq x y z
N MET A 1 -9.30 0.92 16.48
CA MET A 1 -8.37 2.01 16.12
C MET A 1 -8.99 3.31 16.60
N SER A 2 -8.26 4.12 17.37
CA SER A 2 -8.74 5.46 17.73
C SER A 2 -8.52 6.41 16.55
N LEU A 3 -9.48 7.31 16.30
CA LEU A 3 -9.42 8.32 15.24
C LEU A 3 -8.91 9.67 15.75
N ASP A 4 -8.40 9.73 16.98
CA ASP A 4 -7.93 10.97 17.63
C ASP A 4 -6.87 11.71 16.80
N TRP A 5 -6.06 10.98 16.02
CA TRP A 5 -5.06 11.56 15.13
C TRP A 5 -5.67 12.49 14.06
N MET A 6 -6.90 12.24 13.61
CA MET A 6 -7.54 13.06 12.57
C MET A 6 -7.74 14.51 13.03
N THR A 7 -7.78 14.77 14.34
CA THR A 7 -7.89 16.12 14.91
C THR A 7 -6.66 17.00 14.62
N ALA A 8 -5.50 16.40 14.36
CA ALA A 8 -4.27 17.09 14.02
C ALA A 8 -4.05 17.22 12.49
N ALA A 9 -5.05 16.84 11.67
CA ALA A 9 -4.93 16.88 10.22
C ALA A 9 -5.10 18.32 9.70
N VAL A 10 -4.10 18.80 8.95
CA VAL A 10 -4.10 20.14 8.35
C VAL A 10 -5.26 20.32 7.36
N CYS A 11 -5.69 19.23 6.71
CA CYS A 11 -6.77 19.25 5.72
C CYS A 11 -8.14 19.66 6.29
N ALA A 12 -8.37 19.47 7.60
CA ALA A 12 -9.64 19.82 8.23
C ALA A 12 -9.95 21.34 8.20
N GLY A 13 -8.92 22.18 8.04
CA GLY A 13 -9.05 23.64 7.92
C GLY A 13 -9.10 24.16 6.48
N VAL A 14 -9.15 23.27 5.48
CA VAL A 14 -9.14 23.61 4.05
C VAL A 14 -10.46 23.18 3.42
N ASP A 15 -10.88 23.89 2.37
CA ASP A 15 -12.09 23.57 1.59
C ASP A 15 -12.12 22.07 1.22
N PRO A 16 -13.18 21.32 1.61
CA PRO A 16 -13.34 19.91 1.28
C PRO A 16 -13.22 19.58 -0.21
N GLU A 17 -13.71 20.45 -1.09
CA GLU A 17 -13.72 20.23 -2.55
C GLU A 17 -12.31 20.17 -3.13
N LEU A 18 -11.33 20.80 -2.46
CA LEU A 18 -9.93 20.73 -2.86
C LEU A 18 -9.40 19.29 -2.82
N TRP A 19 -9.94 18.42 -1.96
CA TRP A 19 -9.50 17.04 -1.84
C TRP A 19 -10.09 16.11 -2.91
N PHE A 20 -10.99 16.61 -3.76
CA PHE A 20 -11.62 15.88 -4.87
C PHE A 20 -11.37 16.56 -6.23
N PRO A 21 -10.10 16.73 -6.66
CA PRO A 21 -9.80 17.47 -7.87
C PRO A 21 -10.28 16.73 -9.13
N GLU A 22 -10.98 17.45 -10.02
CA GLU A 22 -11.43 16.89 -11.30
C GLU A 22 -10.28 16.53 -12.24
N THR A 23 -9.14 17.24 -12.20
CA THR A 23 -7.96 16.87 -13.01
C THR A 23 -6.66 17.41 -12.44
N GLY A 24 -5.70 16.51 -12.16
CA GLY A 24 -4.26 16.80 -12.09
C GLY A 24 -3.77 17.87 -11.10
N ASP A 25 -4.62 18.37 -10.21
CA ASP A 25 -4.25 19.42 -9.27
C ASP A 25 -3.34 18.86 -8.18
N SER A 26 -2.13 19.41 -8.10
CA SER A 26 -1.11 19.02 -7.12
C SER A 26 -1.17 19.83 -5.84
N ARG A 27 -2.01 20.89 -5.76
CA ARG A 27 -2.17 21.70 -4.54
C ARG A 27 -2.56 20.86 -3.30
N PRO A 28 -3.52 19.91 -3.37
CA PRO A 28 -3.90 19.11 -2.21
C PRO A 28 -2.73 18.24 -1.73
N ALA A 29 -2.00 17.63 -2.67
CA ALA A 29 -0.82 16.83 -2.36
C ALA A 29 0.25 17.63 -1.62
N ARG A 30 0.51 18.88 -2.04
CA ARG A 30 1.46 19.77 -1.36
C ARG A 30 1.03 20.14 0.06
N ILE A 31 -0.27 20.36 0.29
CA ILE A 31 -0.80 20.62 1.64
C ILE A 31 -0.57 19.38 2.53
N CYS A 32 -0.79 18.17 2.00
CA CYS A 32 -0.53 16.93 2.73
C CYS A 32 0.94 16.70 3.10
N GLN A 33 1.91 17.19 2.31
CA GLN A 33 3.33 16.94 2.58
C GLN A 33 3.82 17.44 3.94
N GLY A 34 3.24 18.55 4.43
CA GLY A 34 3.54 19.11 5.76
C GLY A 34 2.65 18.60 6.88
N CYS A 35 1.72 17.67 6.62
CA CYS A 35 0.75 17.23 7.60
C CYS A 35 1.39 16.28 8.63
N PRO A 36 1.26 16.53 9.94
CA PRO A 36 1.91 15.71 10.97
C PRO A 36 1.33 14.30 11.08
N VAL A 37 0.15 14.06 10.50
CA VAL A 37 -0.56 12.77 10.54
C VAL A 37 -0.61 12.08 9.18
N ARG A 38 0.31 12.44 8.27
CA ARG A 38 0.36 11.89 6.91
C ARG A 38 0.48 10.36 6.90
N GLN A 39 1.35 9.81 7.74
CA GLN A 39 1.55 8.36 7.81
C GLN A 39 0.27 7.62 8.28
N GLN A 40 -0.37 8.09 9.36
CA GLN A 40 -1.63 7.49 9.81
C GLN A 40 -2.74 7.60 8.74
N CYS A 41 -2.74 8.69 7.97
CA CYS A 41 -3.67 8.87 6.86
C CYS A 41 -3.43 7.89 5.71
N GLU A 42 -2.16 7.65 5.33
CA GLU A 42 -1.77 6.66 4.32
C GLU A 42 -2.16 5.24 4.74
N GLU A 43 -1.86 4.87 5.99
CA GLU A 43 -2.21 3.57 6.57
C GLU A 43 -3.72 3.37 6.62
N TYR A 44 -4.46 4.38 7.11
CA TYR A 44 -5.92 4.32 7.16
C TYR A 44 -6.55 4.21 5.76
N ALA A 45 -6.03 4.94 4.77
CA ALA A 45 -6.52 4.85 3.39
C ALA A 45 -6.23 3.47 2.79
N ALA A 46 -5.05 2.91 3.04
CA ALA A 46 -4.71 1.57 2.57
C ALA A 46 -5.64 0.50 3.18
N ASP A 47 -5.92 0.58 4.48
CA ASP A 47 -6.82 -0.33 5.18
C ASP A 47 -8.27 -0.19 4.70
N LEU A 48 -8.75 1.05 4.56
CA LEU A 48 -10.10 1.35 4.07
C LEU A 48 -10.32 0.82 2.64
N GLU A 49 -9.34 1.01 1.77
CA GLU A 49 -9.46 0.63 0.37
C GLU A 49 -9.19 -0.85 0.11
N GLY A 50 -8.47 -1.60 0.96
CA GLY A 50 -8.28 -3.05 0.85
C GLY A 50 -7.94 -3.58 -0.57
N ASP A 51 -8.86 -4.33 -1.19
CA ASP A 51 -8.75 -4.82 -2.58
C ASP A 51 -9.64 -4.04 -3.56
N CYS A 52 -10.21 -2.91 -3.14
CA CYS A 52 -11.09 -2.09 -3.96
C CYS A 52 -10.37 -1.54 -5.21
N GLY A 53 -11.05 -1.66 -6.34
CA GLY A 53 -10.63 -1.09 -7.62
C GLY A 53 -10.75 0.43 -7.68
N LEU A 54 -10.16 1.03 -8.72
CA LEU A 54 -10.09 2.47 -8.91
C LEU A 54 -11.43 3.23 -8.80
N PRO A 55 -12.58 2.71 -9.29
CA PRO A 55 -13.87 3.43 -9.19
C PRO A 55 -14.36 3.66 -7.76
N TYR A 56 -13.84 2.93 -6.78
CA TYR A 56 -14.21 3.02 -5.37
C TYR A 56 -13.17 3.77 -4.53
N ARG A 57 -12.15 4.33 -5.19
CA ARG A 57 -11.10 5.14 -4.56
C ARG A 57 -11.33 6.59 -4.93
N HIS A 58 -11.34 7.45 -3.92
CA HIS A 58 -11.69 8.85 -4.11
C HIS A 58 -10.75 9.76 -3.36
N GLY A 59 -10.63 10.97 -3.90
CA GLY A 59 -9.89 12.08 -3.33
C GLY A 59 -8.41 11.82 -3.06
N VAL A 60 -7.82 12.77 -2.34
CA VAL A 60 -6.41 12.75 -1.95
C VAL A 60 -6.29 12.31 -0.49
N TRP A 61 -5.47 11.29 -0.25
CA TRP A 61 -5.18 10.73 1.08
C TRP A 61 -3.67 10.62 1.23
N GLY A 62 -3.11 11.07 2.35
CA GLY A 62 -1.67 11.00 2.57
C GLY A 62 -0.82 11.80 1.59
N GLY A 63 -1.45 12.66 0.77
CA GLY A 63 -0.80 13.38 -0.32
C GLY A 63 -0.75 12.62 -1.65
N LEU A 64 -1.43 11.48 -1.74
CA LEU A 64 -1.57 10.68 -2.96
C LEU A 64 -3.01 10.76 -3.48
N SER A 65 -3.17 10.92 -4.79
CA SER A 65 -4.45 10.79 -5.47
C SER A 65 -4.93 9.33 -5.49
N ALA A 66 -6.23 9.13 -5.76
CA ALA A 66 -6.81 7.79 -5.92
C ALA A 66 -6.04 6.93 -6.96
N LYS A 67 -5.58 7.56 -8.05
CA LYS A 67 -4.80 6.89 -9.10
C LYS A 67 -3.40 6.51 -8.64
N GLU A 68 -2.69 7.40 -7.95
CA GLU A 68 -1.36 7.11 -7.39
C GLU A 68 -1.43 5.99 -6.36
N ARG A 69 -2.41 6.03 -5.44
CA ARG A 69 -2.63 4.94 -4.47
C ARG A 69 -2.98 3.61 -5.14
N ALA A 70 -3.74 3.62 -6.23
CA ALA A 70 -4.02 2.41 -6.99
C ALA A 70 -2.74 1.86 -7.65
N GLN A 71 -1.91 2.73 -8.21
CA GLN A 71 -0.64 2.37 -8.83
C GLN A 71 0.36 1.81 -7.81
N GLU A 72 0.52 2.43 -6.64
CA GLU A 72 1.39 1.91 -5.58
C GLU A 72 0.93 0.53 -5.10
N ARG A 73 -0.39 0.34 -4.91
CA ARG A 73 -0.95 -0.97 -4.56
C ARG A 73 -0.68 -2.02 -5.63
N GLU A 74 -0.81 -1.66 -6.91
CA GLU A 74 -0.47 -2.54 -8.03
C GLU A 74 1.01 -2.94 -8.00
N GLN A 75 1.90 -1.97 -7.82
CA GLN A 75 3.35 -2.21 -7.74
C GLN A 75 3.70 -3.15 -6.58
N VAL A 76 3.16 -2.89 -5.39
CA VAL A 76 3.37 -3.75 -4.22
C VAL A 76 2.84 -5.16 -4.45
N ARG A 77 1.69 -5.30 -5.13
CA ARG A 77 1.13 -6.61 -5.48
C ARG A 77 2.03 -7.34 -6.47
N SER A 78 2.43 -6.70 -7.56
CA SER A 78 3.35 -7.26 -8.56
C SER A 78 4.66 -7.73 -7.93
N LEU A 79 5.27 -6.93 -7.04
CA LEU A 79 6.50 -7.34 -6.33
C LEU A 79 6.29 -8.57 -5.42
N LYS A 80 5.12 -8.67 -4.77
CA LYS A 80 4.78 -9.85 -3.96
C LYS A 80 4.59 -11.08 -4.84
N ASP A 81 3.93 -10.93 -5.98
CA ASP A 81 3.68 -12.01 -6.94
C ASP A 81 5.01 -12.51 -7.53
N ASP A 82 5.91 -11.61 -7.92
CA ASP A 82 7.25 -11.95 -8.41
C ASP A 82 8.08 -12.69 -7.36
N ARG A 83 8.04 -12.21 -6.11
CA ARG A 83 8.70 -12.89 -4.98
C ARG A 83 8.13 -14.28 -4.78
N ASP A 84 6.80 -14.42 -4.74
CA ASP A 84 6.13 -15.68 -4.45
C ASP A 84 6.37 -16.69 -5.60
N ALA A 85 6.35 -16.24 -6.86
CA ALA A 85 6.77 -17.04 -8.01
C ALA A 85 8.24 -17.49 -7.88
N THR A 86 9.12 -16.62 -7.39
CA THR A 86 10.52 -16.97 -7.15
C THR A 86 10.69 -18.01 -6.04
N VAL A 87 9.90 -17.93 -4.97
CA VAL A 87 9.86 -18.96 -3.92
C VAL A 87 9.47 -20.32 -4.50
N VAL A 88 8.43 -20.37 -5.35
CA VAL A 88 7.98 -21.61 -5.99
C VAL A 88 9.08 -22.18 -6.88
N ARG A 89 9.67 -21.38 -7.77
CA ARG A 89 10.76 -21.83 -8.66
C ARG A 89 11.96 -22.39 -7.89
N LEU A 90 12.35 -21.77 -6.78
CA LEU A 90 13.48 -22.26 -5.97
C LEU A 90 13.12 -23.56 -5.23
N ALA A 91 11.89 -23.69 -4.76
CA ALA A 91 11.41 -24.92 -4.12
C ALA A 91 11.34 -26.11 -5.10
N GLU A 92 10.90 -25.89 -6.34
CA GLU A 92 10.88 -26.89 -7.41
C GLU A 92 12.30 -27.37 -7.78
N ARG A 93 13.31 -26.50 -7.61
CA ARG A 93 14.73 -26.85 -7.77
C ARG A 93 15.32 -27.60 -6.57
N GLY A 94 14.50 -27.91 -5.56
CA GLY A 94 14.89 -28.71 -4.39
C GLY A 94 15.51 -27.91 -3.24
N LEU A 95 15.51 -26.57 -3.28
CA LEU A 95 16.06 -25.78 -2.18
C LEU A 95 15.18 -25.88 -0.92
N GLY A 96 15.84 -25.95 0.23
CA GLY A 96 15.19 -25.97 1.53
C GLY A 96 14.57 -24.62 1.91
N PRO A 97 13.52 -24.57 2.76
CA PRO A 97 12.86 -23.33 3.14
C PRO A 97 13.77 -22.26 3.77
N LYS A 98 14.80 -22.67 4.51
CA LYS A 98 15.78 -21.77 5.12
C LYS A 98 16.68 -21.11 4.06
N GLU A 99 17.15 -21.88 3.09
CA GLU A 99 18.01 -21.39 2.01
C GLU A 99 17.25 -20.40 1.11
N ILE A 100 15.99 -20.69 0.79
CA ILE A 100 15.13 -19.78 0.03
C ILE A 100 14.89 -18.47 0.79
N ALA A 101 14.64 -18.56 2.09
CA ALA A 101 14.44 -17.41 2.97
C ALA A 101 15.68 -16.50 2.99
N GLU A 102 16.87 -17.08 3.17
CA GLU A 102 18.14 -16.35 3.12
C GLU A 102 18.39 -15.73 1.74
N HIS A 103 18.14 -16.46 0.65
CA HIS A 103 18.37 -15.99 -0.71
C HIS A 103 17.49 -14.78 -1.09
N LEU A 104 16.23 -14.77 -0.65
CA LEU A 104 15.26 -13.72 -0.98
C LEU A 104 15.15 -12.64 0.11
N GLY A 105 15.92 -12.74 1.20
CA GLY A 105 15.84 -11.81 2.32
C GLY A 105 14.47 -11.80 3.02
N VAL A 106 13.79 -12.96 3.08
CA VAL A 106 12.48 -13.10 3.72
C VAL A 106 12.50 -14.08 4.88
N THR A 107 11.43 -14.10 5.67
CA THR A 107 11.30 -15.10 6.75
C THR A 107 10.98 -16.49 6.21
N THR A 108 11.41 -17.53 6.91
CA THR A 108 11.00 -18.93 6.63
C THR A 108 9.48 -19.09 6.67
N ARG A 109 8.78 -18.35 7.55
CA ARG A 109 7.31 -18.30 7.60
C ARG A 109 6.70 -17.86 6.27
N THR A 110 7.29 -16.88 5.58
CA THR A 110 6.85 -16.45 4.24
C THR A 110 6.98 -17.60 3.25
N VAL A 111 8.13 -18.29 3.22
CA VAL A 111 8.37 -19.43 2.32
C VAL A 111 7.35 -20.54 2.55
N HIS A 112 7.12 -20.92 3.82
CA HIS A 112 6.12 -21.94 4.15
C HIS A 112 4.71 -21.53 3.71
N ARG A 113 4.29 -20.28 3.97
CA ARG A 113 2.98 -19.77 3.55
C ARG A 113 2.80 -19.82 2.03
N VAL A 114 3.82 -19.45 1.26
CA VAL A 114 3.75 -19.48 -0.21
C VAL A 114 3.66 -20.92 -0.72
N LYS A 115 4.49 -21.83 -0.19
CA LYS A 115 4.44 -23.25 -0.55
C LYS A 115 3.08 -23.88 -0.23
N GLN A 116 2.44 -23.51 0.88
CA GLN A 116 1.10 -23.98 1.26
C GLN A 116 -0.01 -23.47 0.34
N ARG A 117 0.17 -22.34 -0.35
CA ARG A 117 -0.80 -21.80 -1.32
C ARG A 117 -0.65 -22.38 -2.72
N ALA A 118 0.54 -22.90 -3.04
CA ALA A 118 0.89 -23.42 -4.36
C ALA A 118 0.72 -24.96 -4.46
N ALA A 119 0.48 -25.64 -3.34
CA ALA A 119 0.15 -27.07 -3.27
C ALA A 119 -1.36 -27.28 -3.41
#